data_AF-A0A2T2TK85-F1
#
_entry.id   AF-A0A2T2TK85-F1
#
_cell.length_a   1.000
_cell.length_b   1.000
_cell.length_c   1.000
_cell.angle_alpha   90.00
_cell.angle_beta   90.00
_cell.angle_gamma   90.00
#
_symmetry.space_group_name_H-M   'P 1'
#
loop_
_entity.id
_entity.type
_entity.pdbx_description
1 polymer ?
#
loop_
_entity_poly.entity_id
_entity_poly.type
_entity_poly.pdbx_seq_one_letter_code
_entity_poly.pdbx_strand_id
1 'polypeptide(L)'
;MMSAKPVLATLLFALFAAPVTQAAAAGPFDLTDSINERLDRAVERAHAADSPAQKRRILSEAFRDMNHALERTKQIPGLSGDTHSALDDLQQDIEEQNDRLNGLGGFAPVPNADLDRFADNAQTNLLNNQSITIGLGTALLIVIIIILLA
;
A
#
# COMPACT_ATOMS: atom_id res chain seq x y z
N MET A 1 -63.12 -36.21 4.45
CA MET A 1 -63.44 -34.81 4.82
C MET A 1 -63.10 -34.61 6.29
N MET A 2 -62.79 -33.37 6.65
CA MET A 2 -62.62 -32.80 8.01
C MET A 2 -61.20 -32.77 8.56
N SER A 3 -60.53 -31.71 8.13
CA SER A 3 -59.56 -30.91 8.89
C SER A 3 -60.05 -30.61 10.31
N ALA A 4 -59.12 -30.59 11.26
CA ALA A 4 -59.29 -29.88 12.51
C ALA A 4 -58.00 -29.13 12.84
N LYS A 5 -58.05 -27.80 12.74
CA LYS A 5 -57.13 -26.89 13.42
C LYS A 5 -57.65 -26.68 14.84
N PRO A 6 -56.75 -26.44 15.80
CA PRO A 6 -57.03 -25.42 16.79
C PRO A 6 -56.01 -24.28 16.73
N VAL A 7 -56.51 -23.15 17.19
CA VAL A 7 -56.04 -21.78 17.00
C VAL A 7 -55.55 -21.26 18.35
N LEU A 8 -54.50 -20.42 18.32
CA LEU A 8 -54.06 -19.45 19.34
C LEU A 8 -53.72 -19.94 20.76
N ALA A 9 -52.47 -19.66 21.18
CA ALA A 9 -52.21 -18.86 22.39
C ALA A 9 -50.77 -18.32 22.42
N THR A 10 -50.70 -17.00 22.48
CA THR A 10 -49.58 -16.08 22.65
C THR A 10 -48.68 -16.38 23.84
N LEU A 11 -47.35 -16.29 23.69
CA LEU A 11 -46.47 -15.67 24.71
C LEU A 11 -45.07 -15.33 24.17
N LEU A 12 -44.75 -14.05 24.36
CA LEU A 12 -43.46 -13.38 24.23
C LEU A 12 -42.24 -14.25 24.57
N PHE A 13 -41.24 -14.23 23.69
CA PHE A 13 -39.87 -13.95 24.13
C PHE A 13 -39.13 -13.19 23.04
N ALA A 14 -39.25 -11.86 23.10
CA ALA A 14 -38.32 -10.94 22.48
C ALA A 14 -37.05 -10.94 23.34
N LEU A 15 -36.00 -11.61 22.86
CA LEU A 15 -34.59 -11.52 23.26
C LEU A 15 -33.95 -12.61 22.37
N PHE A 16 -33.39 -12.33 21.21
CA PHE A 16 -32.06 -11.76 21.04
C PHE A 16 -32.01 -10.91 19.76
N ALA A 17 -32.51 -9.68 19.84
CA ALA A 17 -31.97 -8.60 19.02
C ALA A 17 -30.69 -8.11 19.72
N ALA A 18 -29.64 -8.93 19.69
CA ALA A 18 -28.31 -8.37 19.85
C ALA A 18 -28.01 -7.70 18.50
N PRO A 19 -27.79 -6.38 18.42
CA PRO A 19 -27.05 -5.87 17.29
C PRO A 19 -25.73 -6.64 17.34
N VAL A 20 -25.49 -7.49 16.35
CA VAL A 20 -24.12 -7.73 15.93
C VAL A 20 -23.70 -6.33 15.52
N THR A 21 -23.11 -5.59 16.46
CA THR A 21 -22.20 -4.51 16.17
C THR A 21 -21.15 -5.20 15.32
N GLN A 22 -21.41 -5.19 14.01
CA GLN A 22 -20.42 -5.21 13.00
C GLN A 22 -19.52 -4.07 13.42
N ALA A 23 -18.48 -4.40 14.19
CA ALA A 23 -17.32 -3.56 14.25
C ALA A 23 -17.04 -3.29 12.78
N ALA A 24 -17.21 -2.04 12.38
CA ALA A 24 -16.64 -1.59 11.13
C ALA A 24 -15.16 -1.92 11.31
N ALA A 25 -14.76 -3.08 10.76
CA ALA A 25 -13.41 -3.31 10.38
C ALA A 25 -13.07 -2.03 9.63
N ALA A 26 -12.10 -1.28 10.17
CA ALA A 26 -11.45 -0.26 9.38
C ALA A 26 -11.26 -0.89 8.00
N GLY A 27 -11.90 -0.32 6.97
CA GLY A 27 -11.92 -0.93 5.65
C GLY A 27 -10.51 -1.36 5.26
N PRO A 28 -10.35 -2.43 4.47
CA PRO A 28 -9.04 -3.02 4.18
C PRO A 28 -8.04 -1.90 3.90
N PHE A 29 -7.02 -1.80 4.75
CA PHE A 29 -5.93 -0.84 4.55
C PHE A 29 -5.26 -1.24 3.25
N ASP A 30 -5.63 -0.57 2.15
CA ASP A 30 -5.00 -0.81 0.87
C ASP A 30 -3.67 -0.07 0.87
N LEU A 31 -2.63 -0.82 1.23
CA LEU A 31 -1.25 -0.35 1.21
C LEU A 31 -0.88 0.20 -0.17
N THR A 32 -1.41 -0.38 -1.25
CA THR A 32 -1.11 0.00 -2.63
C THR A 32 -1.66 1.38 -2.94
N ASP A 33 -2.93 1.61 -2.62
CA ASP A 33 -3.55 2.93 -2.78
C ASP A 33 -2.82 3.97 -1.92
N SER A 34 -2.42 3.58 -0.71
CA SER A 34 -1.66 4.44 0.19
C SER A 34 -0.27 4.80 -0.34
N ILE A 35 0.41 3.87 -1.04
CA ILE A 35 1.73 4.09 -1.66
C ILE A 35 1.58 4.95 -2.91
N ASN A 36 0.67 4.59 -3.82
CA ASN A 36 0.43 5.31 -5.06
C ASN A 36 0.01 6.76 -4.81
N GLU A 37 -0.95 6.98 -3.92
CA GLU A 37 -1.44 8.32 -3.58
C GLU A 37 -0.34 9.18 -2.93
N ARG A 38 0.57 8.59 -2.15
CA ARG A 38 1.74 9.32 -1.62
C ARG A 38 2.71 9.70 -2.72
N LEU A 39 2.98 8.78 -3.64
CA LEU A 39 3.91 9.02 -4.73
C LEU A 39 3.36 10.06 -5.71
N ASP A 40 2.09 9.96 -6.09
CA ASP A 40 1.44 10.91 -6.99
C ASP A 40 1.46 12.33 -6.41
N ARG A 41 1.09 12.48 -5.13
CA ARG A 41 1.21 13.78 -4.44
C ARG A 41 2.64 14.29 -4.36
N ALA A 42 3.61 13.40 -4.19
CA ALA A 42 5.02 13.80 -4.16
C ALA A 42 5.50 14.27 -5.54
N VAL A 43 5.07 13.60 -6.61
CA VAL A 43 5.34 13.99 -8.00
C VAL A 43 4.72 15.36 -8.29
N GLU A 44 3.44 15.56 -7.97
CA GLU A 44 2.78 16.86 -8.12
C GLU A 44 3.51 17.98 -7.36
N ARG A 45 3.89 17.73 -6.10
CA ARG A 45 4.63 18.69 -5.27
C ARG A 45 6.04 18.95 -5.80
N ALA A 46 6.70 17.94 -6.36
CA ALA A 46 8.01 18.09 -6.97
C ALA A 46 7.91 18.95 -8.24
N HIS A 47 6.91 18.73 -9.09
CA HIS A 47 6.65 19.59 -10.26
C HIS A 47 6.39 21.05 -9.87
N ALA A 48 5.65 21.26 -8.78
CA ALA A 48 5.34 22.60 -8.27
C ALA A 48 6.50 23.29 -7.53
N ALA A 49 7.63 22.61 -7.29
CA ALA A 49 8.73 23.18 -6.51
C ALA A 49 9.67 24.06 -7.34
N ASP A 50 10.07 25.19 -6.76
CA ASP A 50 10.83 26.24 -7.45
C ASP A 50 12.32 25.92 -7.65
N SER A 51 12.84 24.87 -6.99
CA SER A 51 14.27 24.55 -7.04
C SER A 51 14.54 23.05 -7.08
N PRO A 52 15.60 22.62 -7.78
CA PRO A 52 16.02 21.21 -7.80
C PRO A 52 16.27 20.63 -6.40
N ALA A 53 16.76 21.43 -5.46
CA ALA A 53 16.97 21.01 -4.08
C ALA A 53 15.64 20.69 -3.38
N GLN A 54 14.60 21.51 -3.58
CA GLN A 54 13.26 21.23 -3.05
C GLN A 54 12.65 19.98 -3.71
N LYS A 55 12.77 19.82 -5.04
CA LYS A 55 12.30 18.63 -5.76
C LYS A 55 12.87 17.35 -5.18
N ARG A 56 14.20 17.29 -5.07
CA ARG A 56 14.91 16.14 -4.51
C ARG A 56 14.47 15.84 -3.07
N ARG A 57 14.33 16.87 -2.25
CA ARG A 57 13.86 16.70 -0.86
C ARG A 57 12.45 16.11 -0.80
N ILE A 58 11.50 16.64 -1.59
CA ILE A 58 10.10 16.16 -1.63
C ILE A 58 10.05 14.69 -2.01
N LEU A 59 10.79 14.30 -3.05
CA LEU A 59 10.86 12.90 -3.49
C LEU A 59 11.50 12.00 -2.43
N SER A 60 12.58 12.44 -1.79
CA SER A 60 13.25 11.67 -0.73
C SER A 60 12.38 11.50 0.52
N GLU A 61 11.63 12.55 0.90
CA GLU A 61 10.63 12.47 1.98
C GLU A 61 9.54 11.44 1.62
N ALA A 62 9.05 11.44 0.38
CA ALA A 62 8.06 10.48 -0.06
C ALA A 62 8.55 9.03 -0.01
N PHE A 63 9.77 8.74 -0.47
CA PHE A 63 10.36 7.39 -0.36
C PHE A 63 10.49 6.95 1.10
N ARG A 64 10.91 7.84 2.00
CA ARG A 64 11.00 7.55 3.43
C ARG A 64 9.63 7.26 4.04
N ASP A 65 8.61 8.03 3.69
CA ASP A 65 7.24 7.85 4.17
C ASP A 65 6.66 6.50 3.70
N MET A 66 6.98 6.07 2.48
CA MET A 66 6.58 4.76 1.97
C MET A 66 7.25 3.63 2.76
N ASN A 67 8.55 3.71 3.05
CA ASN A 67 9.22 2.73 3.91
C ASN A 67 8.61 2.66 5.30
N HIS A 68 8.27 3.81 5.91
CA HIS A 68 7.55 3.83 7.18
C HIS A 68 6.14 3.23 7.10
N ALA A 69 5.47 3.31 5.95
CA ALA A 69 4.19 2.63 5.75
C ALA A 69 4.39 1.11 5.67
N LEU A 70 5.38 0.64 4.92
CA LEU A 70 5.71 -0.79 4.81
C LEU A 70 6.10 -1.41 6.16
N GLU A 71 6.93 -0.72 6.93
CA GLU A 71 7.32 -1.19 8.27
C GLU A 71 6.11 -1.37 9.18
N ARG A 72 5.14 -0.43 9.12
CA ARG A 72 3.87 -0.57 9.86
C ARG A 72 3.02 -1.73 9.35
N THR A 73 3.01 -1.97 8.04
CA THR A 73 2.31 -3.13 7.47
C THR A 73 2.92 -4.44 7.95
N LYS A 74 4.24 -4.56 7.99
CA LYS A 74 4.95 -5.76 8.49
C LYS A 74 4.60 -6.08 9.95
N GLN A 75 4.17 -5.11 10.73
CA GLN A 75 3.77 -5.30 12.13
C GLN A 75 2.33 -5.83 12.29
N ILE A 76 1.57 -5.96 11.20
CA ILE A 76 0.20 -6.49 11.23
C ILE A 76 0.22 -8.00 11.52
N PRO A 77 -0.44 -8.48 12.58
CA PRO A 77 -0.54 -9.91 12.85
C PRO A 77 -1.26 -10.66 11.73
N GLY A 78 -0.74 -11.84 11.37
CA GLY A 78 -1.39 -12.73 10.39
C GLY A 78 -0.86 -12.63 8.96
N LEU A 79 0.16 -11.82 8.70
CA LEU A 79 0.91 -11.87 7.44
C LEU A 79 1.69 -13.18 7.32
N SER A 80 1.68 -13.77 6.13
CA SER A 80 2.47 -14.97 5.84
C SER A 80 3.94 -14.63 5.65
N GLY A 81 4.83 -15.62 5.74
CA GLY A 81 6.26 -15.43 5.47
C GLY A 81 6.53 -14.92 4.05
N ASP A 82 5.76 -15.39 3.07
CA ASP A 82 5.86 -14.93 1.68
C ASP A 82 5.46 -13.45 1.54
N THR A 83 4.44 -13.02 2.27
CA THR A 83 4.06 -11.60 2.31
C THR A 83 5.13 -10.73 2.96
N HIS A 84 5.76 -11.22 4.04
CA HIS A 84 6.90 -10.52 4.64
C HIS A 84 8.06 -10.35 3.64
N SER A 85 8.43 -11.42 2.93
CA SER A 85 9.49 -11.37 1.91
C SER A 85 9.17 -10.36 0.81
N ALA A 86 7.92 -10.36 0.31
CA ALA A 86 7.49 -9.39 -0.71
C ALA A 86 7.56 -7.94 -0.22
N LEU A 87 7.24 -7.68 1.05
CA LEU A 87 7.35 -6.35 1.66
C LEU A 87 8.81 -5.95 1.93
N ASP A 88 9.70 -6.90 2.18
CA ASP A 88 11.15 -6.68 2.28
C ASP A 88 11.74 -6.29 0.92
N ASP A 89 11.40 -7.01 -0.14
CA ASP A 89 11.84 -6.72 -1.51
C ASP A 89 11.39 -5.30 -1.94
N LEU A 90 10.10 -4.97 -1.73
CA LEU A 90 9.58 -3.65 -2.06
C LEU A 90 10.26 -2.53 -1.25
N GLN A 91 10.57 -2.77 0.02
CA GLN A 91 11.30 -1.79 0.84
C GLN A 91 12.70 -1.57 0.28
N GLN A 92 13.40 -2.63 -0.11
CA GLN A 92 14.73 -2.54 -0.71
C GLN A 92 14.69 -1.73 -2.02
N ASP A 93 13.68 -1.93 -2.86
CA ASP A 93 13.52 -1.17 -4.11
C ASP A 93 13.30 0.33 -3.85
N ILE A 94 12.50 0.67 -2.84
CA ILE A 94 12.27 2.07 -2.43
C ILE A 94 13.56 2.70 -1.89
N GLU A 95 14.32 1.96 -1.08
CA GLU A 95 15.62 2.42 -0.58
C GLU A 95 16.61 2.65 -1.72
N GLU A 96 16.68 1.75 -2.69
CA GLU A 96 17.54 1.92 -3.87
C GLU A 96 17.13 3.15 -4.69
N GLN A 97 15.83 3.40 -4.91
CA GLN A 97 15.40 4.62 -5.61
C GLN A 97 15.80 5.89 -4.85
N ASN A 98 15.66 5.88 -3.53
CA ASN A 98 16.09 7.01 -2.71
C ASN A 98 17.62 7.20 -2.76
N ASP A 99 18.38 6.12 -2.79
CA ASP A 99 19.84 6.18 -2.92
C ASP A 99 20.26 6.69 -4.30
N ARG A 100 19.64 6.23 -5.38
CA ARG A 100 19.85 6.75 -6.75
C ARG A 100 19.54 8.25 -6.83
N LEU A 101 18.40 8.67 -6.29
CA LEU A 101 17.99 10.07 -6.24
C LEU A 101 19.07 10.97 -5.59
N ASN A 102 19.69 10.47 -4.53
CA ASN A 102 20.63 11.22 -3.70
C ASN A 102 22.11 10.95 -4.01
N GLY A 103 22.43 9.95 -4.83
CA GLY A 103 23.80 9.52 -5.10
C GLY A 103 24.46 8.83 -3.90
N LEU A 104 23.69 8.03 -3.17
CA LEU A 104 24.17 7.20 -2.04
C LEU A 104 24.45 5.77 -2.53
N GLY A 105 24.99 4.89 -1.68
CA GLY A 105 25.13 3.47 -2.01
C GLY A 105 26.04 3.14 -3.21
N GLY A 106 26.85 4.08 -3.69
CA GLY A 106 27.67 3.92 -4.90
C GLY A 106 27.01 4.41 -6.19
N PHE A 107 25.79 4.95 -6.11
CA PHE A 107 25.12 5.58 -7.24
C PHE A 107 25.64 7.00 -7.49
N ALA A 108 25.62 7.42 -8.77
CA ALA A 108 25.71 8.84 -9.09
C ALA A 108 24.36 9.51 -8.79
N PRO A 109 24.34 10.72 -8.22
CA PRO A 109 23.09 11.41 -7.94
C PRO A 109 22.36 11.75 -9.25
N VAL A 110 21.04 11.58 -9.25
CA VAL A 110 20.20 12.02 -10.37
C VAL A 110 20.48 13.50 -10.67
N PRO A 111 20.83 13.87 -11.91
CA PRO A 111 21.09 15.27 -12.25
C PRO A 111 19.88 16.16 -11.99
N ASN A 112 20.13 17.41 -11.57
CA ASN A 112 19.05 18.36 -11.27
C ASN A 112 18.09 18.58 -12.45
N ALA A 113 18.59 18.53 -13.69
CA ALA A 113 17.80 18.67 -14.90
C ALA A 113 16.90 17.46 -15.20
N ASP A 114 17.15 16.32 -14.56
CA ASP A 114 16.42 15.08 -14.77
C ASP A 114 15.44 14.75 -13.64
N LEU A 115 15.33 15.60 -12.61
CA LEU A 115 14.48 15.33 -11.45
C LEU A 115 12.99 15.18 -11.80
N ASP A 116 12.49 15.94 -12.77
CA ASP A 116 11.11 15.84 -13.22
C ASP A 116 10.86 14.50 -13.93
N ARG A 117 11.77 14.12 -14.84
CA ARG A 117 11.70 12.80 -15.49
C ARG A 117 11.83 11.67 -14.48
N PHE A 118 12.67 11.83 -13.48
CA PHE A 118 12.82 10.84 -12.40
C PHE A 118 11.52 10.71 -11.60
N ALA A 119 10.88 11.83 -11.25
CA ALA A 119 9.59 11.87 -10.56
C ALA A 119 8.48 11.19 -11.39
N ASP A 120 8.33 11.56 -12.66
CA ASP A 120 7.32 10.99 -13.56
C ASP A 120 7.44 9.47 -13.71
N ASN A 121 8.67 8.97 -13.66
CA ASN A 121 8.96 7.56 -13.77
C ASN A 121 9.09 6.86 -12.42
N ALA A 122 8.82 7.50 -11.28
CA ALA A 122 9.11 6.92 -9.98
C ALA A 122 8.35 5.59 -9.74
N GLN A 123 7.07 5.50 -10.13
CA GLN A 123 6.31 4.23 -10.09
C GLN A 123 6.96 3.19 -11.02
N THR A 124 7.25 3.58 -12.25
CA THR A 124 7.89 2.71 -13.24
C THR A 124 9.26 2.23 -12.76
N ASN A 125 10.04 3.08 -12.11
CA ASN A 125 11.37 2.78 -11.60
C ASN A 125 11.32 1.81 -10.42
N LEU A 126 10.32 1.93 -9.53
CA LEU A 126 10.05 0.95 -8.48
C LEU A 126 9.65 -0.41 -9.07
N LEU A 127 8.92 -0.43 -10.18
CA LEU A 127 8.41 -1.66 -10.78
C LEU A 127 9.37 -2.31 -11.80
N ASN A 128 10.31 -1.54 -12.37
CA ASN A 128 11.19 -1.96 -13.47
C ASN A 128 12.69 -1.92 -13.15
N ASN A 129 13.12 -1.71 -11.89
CA ASN A 129 14.54 -1.84 -11.56
C ASN A 129 14.95 -3.33 -11.65
N GLN A 130 15.34 -3.75 -12.86
CA GLN A 130 15.55 -5.15 -13.20
C GLN A 130 16.82 -5.73 -12.55
N SER A 131 16.62 -6.54 -11.52
CA SER A 131 17.33 -7.80 -11.28
C SER A 131 16.39 -8.96 -10.93
N ILE A 132 15.06 -8.77 -11.04
CA ILE A 132 14.07 -9.83 -10.85
C ILE A 132 13.01 -9.70 -11.93
N THR A 133 13.30 -10.23 -13.12
CA THR A 133 12.48 -10.15 -14.34
C THR A 133 11.03 -10.65 -14.22
N ILE A 134 10.61 -11.30 -13.13
CA ILE A 134 9.25 -11.86 -13.01
C ILE A 134 8.65 -11.70 -11.59
N GLY A 135 9.39 -11.25 -10.58
CA GLY A 135 9.00 -11.42 -9.18
C GLY A 135 8.07 -10.34 -8.63
N LEU A 136 8.45 -9.06 -8.73
CA LEU A 136 7.82 -8.00 -7.95
C LEU A 136 6.42 -7.60 -8.45
N GLY A 137 6.24 -7.52 -9.78
CA GLY A 137 4.91 -7.28 -10.35
C GLY A 137 3.92 -8.37 -9.94
N THR A 138 4.38 -9.62 -9.83
CA THR A 138 3.57 -10.74 -9.34
C THR A 138 3.42 -10.72 -7.83
N ALA A 139 4.44 -10.34 -7.06
CA ALA A 139 4.38 -10.22 -5.60
C ALA A 139 3.43 -9.10 -5.14
N LEU A 140 3.47 -7.94 -5.80
CA LEU A 140 2.52 -6.84 -5.58
C LEU A 140 1.10 -7.27 -5.96
N LEU A 141 0.94 -7.98 -7.10
CA LEU A 141 -0.33 -8.60 -7.48
C LEU A 141 -0.82 -9.60 -6.43
N ILE A 142 0.06 -10.42 -5.87
CA ILE A 142 -0.27 -11.39 -4.82
C ILE A 142 -0.70 -10.66 -3.54
N VAL A 143 0.00 -9.59 -3.14
CA VAL A 143 -0.40 -8.75 -2.01
C VAL A 143 -1.77 -8.12 -2.27
N ILE A 144 -2.01 -7.55 -3.47
CA ILE A 144 -3.30 -7.00 -3.89
C ILE A 144 -4.38 -8.10 -3.87
N ILE A 145 -4.11 -9.30 -4.40
CA ILE A 145 -5.04 -10.43 -4.41
C ILE A 145 -5.36 -10.90 -2.98
N ILE A 146 -4.37 -10.98 -2.10
CA ILE A 146 -4.57 -11.39 -0.70
C ILE A 146 -5.40 -10.35 0.06
N ILE A 147 -5.15 -9.06 -0.16
CA ILE A 147 -5.94 -7.96 0.45
C ILE A 147 -7.38 -7.95 -0.09
N LEU A 148 -7.59 -8.23 -1.37
CA LEU A 148 -8.94 -8.27 -1.98
C LEU A 148 -9.77 -9.50 -1.59
N LEU A 149 -9.14 -10.59 -1.16
CA LEU A 149 -9.81 -11.85 -0.79
C LEU A 149 -10.02 -12.03 0.72
N ALA A 150 -9.40 -11.18 1.55
CA ALA A 150 -9.57 -11.15 3.01
C ALA A 150 -10.77 -10.29 3.42
#